data_AF-A0AAV0W7D4-F1
#
_entry.id   AF-A0AAV0W7D4-F1
#
_cell.length_a   1.000
_cell.length_b   1.000
_cell.length_c   1.000
_cell.angle_alpha   90.00
_cell.angle_beta   90.00
_cell.angle_gamma   90.00
#
_symmetry.space_group_name_H-M   'P 1'
#
loop_
_entity.id
_entity.type
_entity.pdbx_description
1 polymer ?
#
loop_
_entity_poly.entity_id
_entity_poly.type
_entity_poly.pdbx_seq_one_letter_code
_entity_poly.pdbx_strand_id
1 'polypeptide(L)'
;MILKYDFTTDSSLKTLFDKISLTDFWCSSSITNEYQSLAKKAILALLPFATTYLCETGFSSYASMKTKYRNKLDAEADMRIQLSPIKPNIKILVNKKSQHHGSH
;
A
#
# COMPACT_ATOMS: atom_id res chain seq x y z
N MET A 1 -2.71 -18.65 15.03
CA MET A 1 -3.44 -19.27 16.17
C MET A 1 -3.21 -18.51 17.49
N ILE A 2 -1.99 -18.05 17.78
CA ILE A 2 -1.65 -17.39 19.07
C ILE A 2 -2.37 -16.03 19.28
N LEU A 3 -2.55 -15.20 18.24
CA LEU A 3 -3.20 -13.89 18.38
C LEU A 3 -4.72 -13.95 18.65
N LYS A 4 -5.36 -15.11 18.43
CA LYS A 4 -6.82 -15.25 18.48
C LYS A 4 -7.35 -15.60 19.88
N TYR A 5 -6.50 -16.19 20.72
CA TYR A 5 -6.92 -16.70 22.04
C TYR A 5 -7.04 -15.57 23.08
N ASP A 6 -6.05 -14.66 23.14
CA ASP A 6 -6.07 -13.53 24.10
C ASP A 6 -7.11 -12.45 23.74
N PHE A 7 -7.62 -12.45 22.52
CA PHE A 7 -8.45 -11.38 21.95
C PHE A 7 -9.97 -11.61 22.08
N THR A 8 -10.41 -12.85 22.29
CA THR A 8 -11.82 -13.25 22.09
C THR A 8 -12.72 -13.08 23.32
N THR A 9 -12.18 -12.60 24.43
CA THR A 9 -12.90 -12.44 25.70
C THR A 9 -13.68 -11.13 25.82
N ASP A 10 -13.38 -10.12 24.99
CA ASP A 10 -14.04 -8.80 25.04
C ASP A 10 -14.93 -8.56 23.81
N SER A 11 -16.24 -8.46 24.06
CA SER A 11 -17.26 -8.21 23.04
C SER A 11 -17.13 -6.83 22.37
N SER A 12 -16.62 -5.84 23.10
CA SER A 12 -16.42 -4.48 22.59
C SER A 12 -15.23 -4.44 21.61
N LEU A 13 -14.17 -5.18 21.93
CA LEU A 13 -13.00 -5.32 21.05
C LEU A 13 -13.36 -6.03 19.74
N LYS A 14 -14.16 -7.09 19.82
CA LYS A 14 -14.64 -7.81 18.64
C LYS A 14 -15.49 -6.92 17.73
N THR A 15 -16.42 -6.16 18.31
CA THR A 15 -17.24 -5.22 17.52
C THR A 15 -16.43 -4.07 16.92
N LEU A 16 -15.38 -3.61 17.60
CA LEU A 16 -14.44 -2.64 17.03
C LEU A 16 -13.65 -3.24 15.87
N PHE A 17 -13.14 -4.46 16.02
CA PHE A 17 -12.42 -5.18 14.98
C PHE A 17 -13.24 -5.37 13.70
N ASP A 18 -14.53 -5.64 13.83
CA ASP A 18 -15.43 -5.79 12.68
C ASP A 18 -15.78 -4.45 12.01
N LYS A 19 -15.57 -3.32 12.71
CA LYS A 19 -15.92 -1.97 12.22
C LYS A 19 -14.77 -1.24 11.53
N ILE A 20 -13.53 -1.49 11.90
CA ILE A 20 -12.35 -0.78 11.38
C ILE A 20 -11.38 -1.73 10.68
N SER A 21 -10.47 -1.18 9.88
CA SER A 21 -9.50 -2.01 9.17
C SER A 21 -8.54 -2.69 10.15
N LEU A 22 -8.00 -3.85 9.75
CA LEU A 22 -7.06 -4.61 10.57
C LEU A 22 -5.83 -3.78 10.98
N THR A 23 -5.34 -2.92 10.09
CA THR A 23 -4.22 -2.02 10.35
C THR A 23 -4.61 -0.90 11.32
N ASP A 24 -5.75 -0.25 11.12
CA ASP A 24 -6.20 0.82 12.01
C ASP A 24 -6.51 0.29 13.41
N PHE A 25 -7.00 -0.95 13.47
CA PHE A 25 -7.26 -1.65 14.72
C PHE A 25 -5.99 -1.82 15.56
N TRP A 26 -4.95 -2.44 15.00
CA TRP A 26 -3.72 -2.70 15.74
C TRP A 26 -2.88 -1.44 15.99
N CYS A 27 -3.06 -0.39 15.18
CA CYS A 27 -2.42 0.92 15.37
C CYS A 27 -3.19 1.87 16.29
N SER A 28 -4.40 1.50 16.73
CA SER A 28 -5.21 2.34 17.63
C SER A 28 -4.57 2.47 19.00
N SER A 29 -4.47 3.71 19.51
CA SER A 29 -3.87 4.02 20.81
C SER A 29 -4.48 3.23 21.97
N SER A 30 -5.79 2.95 21.93
CA SER A 30 -6.46 2.13 22.95
C SER A 30 -5.91 0.71 22.99
N ILE A 31 -5.73 0.09 21.81
CA ILE A 31 -5.24 -1.28 21.68
C ILE A 31 -3.75 -1.37 21.97
N THR A 32 -2.97 -0.40 21.51
CA THR A 32 -1.52 -0.37 21.76
C THR A 32 -1.17 -0.12 23.22
N ASN A 33 -2.05 0.54 23.97
CA ASN A 33 -1.84 0.81 25.39
C ASN A 33 -2.31 -0.35 26.28
N GLU A 34 -3.50 -0.90 26.02
CA GLU A 34 -4.05 -2.01 26.83
C GLU A 34 -3.43 -3.36 26.48
N TYR A 35 -3.09 -3.59 25.20
CA TYR A 35 -2.60 -4.87 24.69
C TYR A 35 -1.27 -4.70 23.95
N GLN A 36 -0.34 -3.93 24.52
CA GLN A 36 0.92 -3.52 23.87
C GLN A 36 1.71 -4.69 23.25
N SER A 37 1.86 -5.80 23.98
CA SER A 37 2.62 -6.96 23.51
C SER A 37 1.93 -7.69 22.34
N LEU A 38 0.60 -7.76 22.38
CA LEU A 38 -0.23 -8.37 21.33
C LEU A 38 -0.25 -7.49 20.08
N ALA A 39 -0.49 -6.19 20.24
CA ALA A 39 -0.46 -5.21 19.17
C ALA A 39 0.89 -5.19 18.47
N LYS A 40 1.99 -5.21 19.22
CA LYS A 40 3.35 -5.28 18.67
C LYS A 40 3.57 -6.55 17.84
N LYS A 41 3.13 -7.72 18.32
CA LYS A 41 3.23 -8.98 17.57
C LYS A 41 2.38 -8.96 16.30
N ALA A 42 1.17 -8.41 16.36
CA ALA A 42 0.29 -8.29 15.21
C ALA A 42 0.87 -7.35 14.15
N ILE A 43 1.36 -6.17 14.54
CA ILE A 43 2.02 -5.21 13.62
C ILE A 43 3.25 -5.85 12.98
N LEU A 44 4.12 -6.51 13.76
CA LEU A 44 5.30 -7.21 13.23
C LEU A 44 4.93 -8.34 12.28
N ALA A 45 3.79 -9.01 12.48
CA ALA A 45 3.30 -10.02 11.55
C ALA A 45 2.71 -9.40 10.28
N LEU A 46 2.10 -8.21 10.36
CA LEU A 46 1.48 -7.50 9.22
C LEU A 46 2.52 -6.79 8.34
N LEU A 47 3.60 -6.28 8.92
CA LEU A 47 4.65 -5.55 8.21
C LEU A 47 5.25 -6.32 7.02
N PRO A 48 5.68 -7.59 7.17
CA PRO A 48 6.19 -8.40 6.06
C PRO A 48 5.19 -8.55 4.92
N PHE A 49 3.88 -8.59 5.18
CA PHE A 49 2.90 -8.69 4.10
C PHE A 49 2.86 -7.41 3.28
N ALA A 50 2.84 -6.24 3.93
CA ALA A 50 2.85 -4.97 3.22
C ALA A 50 4.15 -4.77 2.43
N THR A 51 5.31 -5.05 3.03
CA THR A 51 6.59 -4.84 2.38
C THR A 51 6.86 -5.85 1.26
N THR A 52 6.56 -7.13 1.47
CA THR A 52 6.69 -8.17 0.44
C THR A 52 5.73 -7.92 -0.72
N TYR A 53 4.46 -7.61 -0.45
CA TYR A 53 3.49 -7.28 -1.51
C TYR A 53 3.93 -6.08 -2.34
N LEU A 54 4.40 -5.00 -1.69
CA LEU A 54 4.92 -3.82 -2.39
C LEU A 54 6.17 -4.15 -3.22
N CYS A 55 7.05 -5.00 -2.68
CA CYS A 55 8.25 -5.47 -3.35
C CYS A 55 7.90 -6.30 -4.60
N GLU A 56 7.01 -7.29 -4.46
CA GLU A 56 6.52 -8.14 -5.54
C GLU A 56 5.79 -7.32 -6.63
N THR A 57 4.96 -6.37 -6.22
CA THR A 57 4.25 -5.45 -7.13
C THR A 57 5.24 -4.55 -7.87
N GLY A 58 6.25 -4.03 -7.17
CA GLY A 58 7.36 -3.26 -7.74
C GLY A 58 8.13 -4.04 -8.80
N PHE A 59 8.56 -5.26 -8.46
CA PHE A 59 9.27 -6.14 -9.38
C PHE A 59 8.43 -6.55 -10.59
N SER A 60 7.14 -6.88 -10.37
CA SER A 60 6.22 -7.23 -11.45
C SER A 60 6.00 -6.07 -12.43
N SER A 61 5.88 -4.85 -11.91
CA SER A 61 5.77 -3.62 -12.69
C SER A 61 7.04 -3.39 -13.52
N TYR A 62 8.22 -3.54 -12.90
CA TYR A 62 9.50 -3.43 -13.58
C TYR A 62 9.68 -4.46 -14.71
N ALA A 63 9.37 -5.73 -14.43
CA ALA A 63 9.45 -6.81 -15.41
C ALA A 63 8.50 -6.56 -16.60
N SER A 64 7.29 -6.07 -16.33
CA SER A 64 6.30 -5.73 -17.35
C SER A 64 6.74 -4.55 -18.22
N MET A 65 7.36 -3.53 -17.62
CA MET A 65 7.88 -2.37 -18.33
C MET A 65 9.04 -2.77 -19.26
N LYS A 66 10.00 -3.57 -18.76
CA LYS A 66 11.13 -4.06 -19.56
C LYS A 66 10.71 -4.92 -20.75
N THR A 67 9.63 -5.71 -20.62
CA THR A 67 9.18 -6.61 -21.67
C THR A 67 8.31 -5.91 -22.73
N LYS A 68 7.51 -4.91 -22.38
CA LYS A 68 6.58 -4.22 -23.30
C LYS A 68 7.12 -2.94 -23.94
N TYR A 69 7.98 -2.17 -23.28
CA TYR A 69 8.39 -0.83 -23.74
C TYR A 69 9.89 -0.75 -24.00
N ARG A 70 10.38 -1.57 -24.94
CA ARG A 70 11.82 -1.85 -25.08
C ARG A 70 12.74 -0.67 -25.40
N ASN A 71 12.29 0.51 -25.81
CA ASN A 71 13.21 1.54 -26.35
C ASN A 71 12.90 3.02 -26.00
N LYS A 72 12.08 3.37 -25.01
CA LYS A 72 11.75 4.80 -24.79
C LYS A 72 11.36 5.27 -23.38
N LEU A 73 11.49 4.42 -22.36
CA LEU A 73 11.03 4.73 -21.00
C LEU A 73 12.20 4.81 -20.02
N ASP A 74 12.12 5.79 -19.12
CA ASP A 74 13.03 5.94 -17.99
C ASP A 74 12.49 5.08 -16.85
N ALA A 75 13.19 3.98 -16.58
CA ALA A 75 12.73 2.99 -15.64
C ALA A 75 12.47 3.57 -14.23
N GLU A 76 13.23 4.56 -13.80
CA GLU A 76 13.05 5.14 -12.47
C GLU A 76 11.80 6.02 -12.41
N ALA A 77 11.65 6.94 -13.37
CA ALA A 77 10.53 7.88 -13.42
C ALA A 77 9.19 7.15 -13.60
N ASP A 78 9.16 6.14 -14.46
CA ASP A 78 7.94 5.37 -14.74
C ASP A 78 7.56 4.43 -13.59
N MET A 79 8.53 3.79 -12.93
CA MET A 79 8.27 3.02 -11.71
C MET A 79 7.73 3.90 -10.59
N ARG A 80 8.27 5.12 -10.43
CA ARG A 80 7.79 6.08 -9.43
C ARG A 80 6.33 6.46 -9.68
N ILE A 81 5.91 6.62 -10.94
CA ILE A 81 4.52 6.90 -11.30
C ILE A 81 3.64 5.67 -11.05
N GLN A 82 4.09 4.47 -11.43
CA GLN A 82 3.31 3.23 -11.27
C GLN A 82 3.11 2.81 -9.81
N LEU A 83 4.12 3.02 -8.96
CA LEU A 83 4.08 2.67 -7.54
C LEU A 83 3.51 3.79 -6.68
N SER A 84 3.21 4.94 -7.28
CA SER A 84 2.56 6.03 -6.57
C SER A 84 1.13 5.65 -6.19
N PRO A 85 0.71 5.85 -4.93
CA PRO A 85 -0.70 5.70 -4.54
C PRO A 85 -1.59 6.81 -5.12
N ILE A 86 -0.99 7.84 -5.72
CA ILE A 86 -1.69 8.99 -6.28
C ILE A 86 -2.23 8.63 -7.66
N LYS A 87 -3.56 8.65 -7.81
CA LYS A 87 -4.19 8.49 -9.13
C LYS A 87 -3.92 9.71 -10.00
N PRO A 88 -3.30 9.56 -11.19
CA PRO A 88 -3.06 10.69 -12.07
C PRO A 88 -4.39 11.26 -12.58
N ASN A 89 -4.58 12.58 -12.42
CA ASN A 89 -5.72 13.26 -13.01
C ASN A 89 -5.47 13.50 -14.49
N ILE A 90 -5.83 12.51 -15.31
CA ILE A 90 -5.55 12.50 -16.75
C ILE A 90 -6.19 13.70 -17.47
N LYS A 91 -7.37 14.15 -17.03
CA LYS A 91 -8.05 15.32 -17.62
C LYS A 91 -7.20 16.59 -17.48
N ILE A 92 -6.63 16.82 -16.30
CA ILE A 92 -5.75 17.97 -16.06
C ILE A 92 -4.42 17.81 -16.83
N LEU A 93 -3.85 16.61 -16.85
CA LEU A 93 -2.60 16.34 -17.57
C LEU A 93 -2.73 16.57 -19.08
N VAL A 94 -3.85 16.15 -19.67
CA VAL A 94 -4.15 16.38 -21.10
C VAL A 94 -4.35 17.86 -21.38
N ASN A 95 -5.07 18.58 -20.53
CA ASN A 95 -5.29 20.03 -20.70
C ASN A 95 -4.02 20.87 -20.48
N LYS A 96 -3.08 20.41 -19.63
CA LYS A 96 -1.78 21.05 -19.41
C LYS A 96 -0.74 20.71 -20.48
N LYS A 97 -1.01 19.71 -21.32
CA LYS A 97 -0.15 19.38 -22.47
C LYS A 97 -0.45 20.40 -23.58
N SER A 98 0.19 21.57 -23.52
CA SER A 98 0.27 22.46 -24.68
C SER A 98 0.85 21.64 -25.83
N GLN A 99 0.15 21.55 -26.97
CA GLN A 99 0.71 20.94 -28.16
C GLN A 99 1.94 21.73 -28.60
N HIS A 100 3.13 21.33 -28.17
CA HIS A 100 4.35 21.66 -28.88
C HIS A 100 4.43 20.74 -30.11
N HIS A 101 3.57 21.01 -31.09
CA HIS A 101 3.83 20.53 -32.45
C HIS A 101 4.70 21.57 -33.12
N GLY A 102 5.99 21.56 -32.78
CA GLY A 102 7.00 22.11 -33.66
C GLY A 102 7.26 21.07 -34.74
N SER A 103 6.75 21.30 -35.94
CA SER A 103 7.31 20.69 -37.14
C SER A 103 7.32 21.71 -38.27
N HIS A 104 8.53 21.81 -38.84
CA HIS A 104 9.04 22.47 -40.05
C HIS A 104 8.14 23.44 -40.81
#